data_AF-A0A9X4EJT0-F1
#
_entry.id   AF-A0A9X4EJT0-F1
#
_cell.length_a   1.000
_cell.length_b   1.000
_cell.length_c   1.000
_cell.angle_alpha   90.00
_cell.angle_beta   90.00
_cell.angle_gamma   90.00
#
_symmetry.space_group_name_H-M   'P 1'
#
loop_
_entity.id
_entity.type
_entity.pdbx_description
1 polymer ?
#
loop_
_entity_poly.entity_id
_entity_poly.type
_entity_poly.pdbx_seq_one_letter_code
_entity_poly.pdbx_strand_id
1 'polypeptide(L)'
;MIQIDIWQILGRIPFGNWLLLAVCAAAFIGFYVLDYRKWGCLSFASYFFGFNYLLKIIVMYPFAWSANNILATSRHFESIVVHIDKALYITIGGFVCMVLGILAARVLNRRQPAGCELIYHTLARGWQSGGGVALGVMIVAGLTGVLFLMGFQAFVARSLVFERNDLRPFYNLWSQVVPFFAINAIVFGAVNRKWGAVAIGLAMAALGIIGGNRTVAILTMMQVGVILAMPKRFRNLPVMLLAALGLASLAVTIGSLRDASMTDQRDFLFSLLYGNDLSDLRDFAWILTGMDDSPLYWGKTYIAGYLSFIPAFMFPFREEFGFGRVSPQLAGLDPLFHSGLRPPIFGEMYVNFGLPGVLIGGFIYGVLVGRVMHWITRTLNLPNTPDKPVSPVVVWTGFVMLQIIDSVVFTPAFFGVYVLVALLFLGQMLARIGARRWA
;
A
#
# COMPACT_ATOMS: atom_id res chain seq x y z
N MET A 1 30.35 2.17 -14.67
CA MET A 1 29.37 2.11 -15.77
C MET A 1 28.57 0.83 -15.59
N ILE A 2 27.34 0.90 -15.08
CA ILE A 2 26.52 -0.30 -14.84
C ILE A 2 25.80 -0.61 -16.14
N GLN A 3 26.29 -1.63 -16.85
CA GLN A 3 25.60 -2.15 -18.03
C GLN A 3 24.50 -3.08 -17.51
N ILE A 4 23.22 -2.71 -17.72
CA ILE A 4 22.11 -3.63 -17.48
C ILE A 4 22.21 -4.71 -18.56
N ASP A 5 22.95 -5.78 -18.28
CA ASP A 5 23.02 -6.91 -19.18
C ASP A 5 21.74 -7.75 -19.04
N ILE A 6 20.70 -7.31 -19.74
CA ILE A 6 19.39 -7.98 -19.77
C ILE A 6 19.56 -9.46 -20.12
N TRP A 7 20.54 -9.82 -20.95
CA TRP A 7 20.76 -11.19 -21.37
C TRP A 7 21.28 -12.09 -20.24
N GLN A 8 22.09 -11.54 -19.31
CA GLN A 8 22.47 -12.27 -18.10
C GLN A 8 21.29 -12.52 -17.17
N ILE A 9 20.35 -11.58 -17.08
CA ILE A 9 19.13 -11.76 -16.29
C ILE A 9 18.25 -12.85 -16.90
N LEU A 10 18.00 -12.76 -18.22
CA LEU A 10 17.13 -13.69 -18.93
C LEU A 10 17.65 -15.13 -18.92
N GLY A 11 18.97 -15.31 -19.01
CA GLY A 11 19.61 -16.63 -19.04
C GLY A 11 19.67 -17.37 -17.69
N ARG A 12 19.51 -16.66 -16.56
CA ARG A 12 19.55 -17.27 -15.21
C ARG A 12 18.21 -17.82 -14.74
N ILE A 13 17.11 -17.31 -15.29
CA ILE A 13 15.77 -17.67 -14.85
C ILE A 13 15.35 -18.99 -15.50
N PRO A 14 14.97 -20.01 -14.71
CA PRO A 14 14.49 -21.28 -15.25
C PRO A 14 13.30 -21.09 -16.21
N PHE A 15 13.28 -21.84 -17.31
CA PHE A 15 12.19 -21.77 -18.30
C PHE A 15 10.80 -21.99 -17.68
N GLY A 16 10.69 -22.88 -16.68
CA GLY A 16 9.44 -23.10 -15.94
C GLY A 16 8.92 -21.84 -15.24
N ASN A 17 9.82 -20.99 -14.72
CA ASN A 17 9.44 -19.74 -14.06
C ASN A 17 8.99 -18.70 -15.09
N TRP A 18 9.63 -18.63 -16.26
CA TRP A 18 9.15 -17.80 -17.37
C TRP A 18 7.74 -18.19 -17.82
N LEU A 19 7.48 -19.49 -17.96
CA LEU A 19 6.16 -20.00 -18.32
C LEU A 19 5.13 -19.64 -17.24
N LEU A 20 5.48 -19.82 -15.96
CA LEU A 20 4.63 -19.45 -14.83
C LEU A 20 4.28 -17.96 -14.86
N LEU A 21 5.29 -17.08 -15.02
CA LEU A 21 5.09 -15.63 -15.15
C LEU A 21 4.20 -15.27 -16.35
N ALA A 22 4.40 -15.93 -17.49
CA ALA A 22 3.59 -15.69 -18.68
C ALA A 22 2.11 -16.08 -18.47
N VAL A 23 1.85 -17.23 -17.84
CA VAL A 23 0.49 -17.66 -17.46
C VAL A 23 -0.13 -16.68 -16.48
N CYS A 24 0.62 -16.29 -15.45
CA CYS A 24 0.21 -15.31 -14.45
C CYS A 24 -0.10 -13.94 -15.07
N ALA A 25 0.71 -13.48 -16.01
CA ALA A 25 0.51 -12.24 -16.74
C ALA A 25 -0.72 -12.32 -17.66
N ALA A 26 -0.89 -13.41 -18.40
CA ALA A 26 -2.05 -13.65 -19.25
C ALA A 26 -3.35 -13.69 -18.43
N ALA A 27 -3.33 -14.35 -17.26
CA ALA A 27 -4.46 -14.38 -16.34
C ALA A 27 -4.82 -12.98 -15.83
N PHE A 28 -3.82 -12.17 -15.44
CA PHE A 28 -4.04 -10.78 -15.05
C PHE A 28 -4.58 -9.94 -16.20
N ILE A 29 -4.02 -10.04 -17.40
CA ILE A 29 -4.48 -9.30 -18.59
C ILE A 29 -5.93 -9.68 -18.92
N GLY A 30 -6.26 -10.97 -18.90
CA GLY A 30 -7.63 -11.45 -19.10
C GLY A 30 -8.60 -10.88 -18.05
N PHE A 31 -8.23 -10.95 -16.77
CA PHE A 31 -8.97 -10.32 -15.68
C PHE A 31 -9.17 -8.82 -15.90
N TYR A 32 -8.09 -8.11 -16.23
CA TYR A 32 -8.09 -6.67 -16.45
C TYR A 32 -8.98 -6.28 -17.63
N VAL A 33 -8.93 -7.01 -18.75
CA VAL A 33 -9.81 -6.76 -19.91
C VAL A 33 -11.28 -6.95 -19.54
N LEU A 34 -11.62 -7.98 -18.78
CA LEU A 34 -13.00 -8.22 -18.32
C LEU A 34 -13.48 -7.11 -17.37
N ASP A 35 -12.63 -6.70 -16.43
CA ASP A 35 -12.94 -5.63 -15.49
C ASP A 35 -13.03 -4.26 -16.18
N TYR A 36 -12.15 -4.00 -17.16
CA TYR A 36 -12.19 -2.82 -18.00
C TYR A 36 -13.44 -2.78 -18.89
N ARG A 37 -13.89 -3.91 -19.45
CA ARG A 37 -15.16 -3.97 -20.19
C ARG A 37 -16.36 -3.60 -19.30
N LYS A 38 -16.30 -3.94 -18.02
CA LYS A 38 -17.36 -3.64 -17.04
C LYS A 38 -17.36 -2.18 -16.60
N TRP A 39 -16.19 -1.64 -16.24
CA TRP A 39 -16.08 -0.31 -15.64
C TRP A 39 -15.61 0.79 -16.59
N GLY A 40 -14.97 0.44 -17.70
CA GLY A 40 -14.33 1.40 -18.60
C GLY A 40 -13.04 2.02 -18.04
N CYS A 41 -12.66 1.77 -16.80
CA CYS A 41 -11.48 2.35 -16.16
C CYS A 41 -10.76 1.33 -15.27
N LEU A 42 -9.64 1.75 -14.67
CA LEU A 42 -9.05 1.01 -13.55
C LEU A 42 -10.04 1.00 -12.39
N SER A 43 -10.54 -0.18 -12.04
CA SER A 43 -11.40 -0.34 -10.87
C SER A 43 -10.56 -0.50 -9.59
N PHE A 44 -11.24 -0.52 -8.45
CA PHE A 44 -10.65 -0.92 -7.16
C PHE A 44 -9.91 -2.27 -7.26
N ALA A 45 -10.48 -3.26 -7.96
CA ALA A 45 -9.88 -4.58 -8.09
C ALA A 45 -8.66 -4.57 -9.01
N SER A 46 -8.78 -3.92 -10.17
CA SER A 46 -7.65 -3.77 -11.09
C SER A 46 -6.48 -2.99 -10.48
N TYR A 47 -6.76 -1.96 -9.67
CA TYR A 47 -5.72 -1.27 -8.89
C TYR A 47 -5.02 -2.22 -7.92
N PHE A 48 -5.81 -2.94 -7.12
CA PHE A 48 -5.30 -3.84 -6.08
C PHE A 48 -4.40 -4.93 -6.68
N PHE A 49 -4.90 -5.63 -7.71
CA PHE A 49 -4.16 -6.67 -8.41
C PHE A 49 -2.99 -6.13 -9.22
N GLY A 50 -3.17 -4.99 -9.89
CA GLY A 50 -2.11 -4.39 -10.69
C GLY A 50 -0.89 -4.02 -9.85
N PHE A 51 -1.11 -3.43 -8.68
CA PHE A 51 0.00 -3.01 -7.82
C PHE A 51 0.59 -4.17 -7.02
N ASN A 52 -0.23 -4.96 -6.32
CA ASN A 52 0.29 -5.98 -5.41
C ASN A 52 0.71 -7.28 -6.09
N TYR A 53 0.23 -7.54 -7.31
CA TYR A 53 0.53 -8.78 -8.03
C TYR A 53 1.30 -8.54 -9.33
N LEU A 54 0.73 -7.80 -10.28
CA LEU A 54 1.42 -7.58 -11.56
C LEU A 54 2.75 -6.88 -11.35
N LEU A 55 2.76 -5.72 -10.69
CA LEU A 55 3.97 -4.95 -10.51
C LEU A 55 4.94 -5.68 -9.58
N LYS A 56 4.56 -5.90 -8.31
CA LYS A 56 5.47 -6.41 -7.27
C LYS A 56 5.95 -7.84 -7.46
N ILE A 57 5.23 -8.68 -8.19
CA ILE A 57 5.60 -10.10 -8.35
C ILE A 57 6.02 -10.34 -9.79
N ILE A 58 5.13 -10.12 -10.77
CA ILE A 58 5.41 -10.51 -12.15
C ILE A 58 6.50 -9.64 -12.76
N VAL A 59 6.34 -8.32 -12.68
CA VAL A 59 7.29 -7.37 -13.29
C VAL A 59 8.60 -7.37 -12.51
N MET A 60 8.56 -7.41 -11.17
CA MET A 60 9.77 -7.31 -10.34
C MET A 60 10.57 -8.62 -10.22
N TYR A 61 10.00 -9.79 -10.51
CA TYR A 61 10.73 -11.06 -10.39
C TYR A 61 12.01 -11.11 -11.24
N PRO A 62 12.00 -10.75 -12.55
CA PRO A 62 13.24 -10.73 -13.34
C PRO A 62 14.27 -9.73 -12.78
N PHE A 63 13.82 -8.60 -12.27
CA PHE A 63 14.72 -7.60 -11.68
C PHE A 63 15.34 -8.09 -10.37
N ALA A 64 14.67 -8.95 -9.60
CA ALA A 64 15.24 -9.56 -8.39
C ALA A 64 16.47 -10.44 -8.69
N TRP A 65 16.53 -11.07 -9.88
CA TRP A 65 17.66 -11.89 -10.33
C TRP A 65 18.87 -11.08 -10.84
N SER A 66 18.71 -9.76 -11.01
CA SER A 66 19.77 -8.91 -11.56
C SER A 66 20.91 -8.70 -10.58
N ALA A 67 22.14 -8.79 -11.09
CA ALA A 67 23.37 -8.46 -10.34
C ALA A 67 23.40 -7.00 -9.85
N ASN A 68 22.58 -6.11 -10.43
CA ASN A 68 22.43 -4.74 -9.95
C ASN A 68 21.93 -4.66 -8.50
N ASN A 69 21.25 -5.71 -8.00
CA ASN A 69 20.85 -5.78 -6.59
C ASN A 69 22.03 -5.94 -5.63
N ILE A 70 23.24 -6.25 -6.10
CA ILE A 70 24.45 -6.24 -5.26
C ILE A 70 24.65 -4.86 -4.62
N LEU A 71 24.24 -3.78 -5.29
CA LEU A 71 24.32 -2.43 -4.71
C LEU A 71 23.42 -2.27 -3.48
N ALA A 72 22.25 -2.91 -3.45
CA ALA A 72 21.31 -2.82 -2.35
C ALA A 72 21.53 -3.90 -1.27
N THR A 73 22.07 -5.07 -1.65
CA THR A 73 22.17 -6.27 -0.79
C THR A 73 23.62 -6.62 -0.42
N SER A 74 24.59 -5.94 -1.04
CA SER A 74 26.02 -6.15 -0.83
C SER A 74 26.41 -7.62 -0.97
N ARG A 75 27.11 -8.18 0.02
CA ARG A 75 27.60 -9.57 0.04
C ARG A 75 26.50 -10.64 0.13
N HIS A 76 25.26 -10.25 0.45
CA HIS A 76 24.17 -11.21 0.66
C HIS A 76 23.47 -11.62 -0.64
N PHE A 77 23.83 -11.02 -1.79
CA PHE A 77 23.15 -11.29 -3.05
C PHE A 77 23.17 -12.77 -3.44
N GLU A 78 24.29 -13.47 -3.25
CA GLU A 78 24.39 -14.88 -3.63
C GLU A 78 23.45 -15.78 -2.83
N SER A 79 23.29 -15.55 -1.53
CA SER A 79 22.35 -16.32 -0.70
C SER A 79 20.89 -15.99 -1.03
N ILE A 80 20.60 -14.73 -1.39
CA ILE A 80 19.27 -14.29 -1.81
C ILE A 80 18.85 -15.00 -3.09
N VAL A 81 19.74 -15.07 -4.09
CA VAL A 81 19.45 -15.63 -5.42
C VAL A 81 18.92 -17.07 -5.34
N VAL A 82 19.48 -17.89 -4.45
CA VAL A 82 19.03 -19.28 -4.23
C VAL A 82 17.57 -19.37 -3.75
N HIS A 83 17.04 -18.30 -3.12
CA HIS A 83 15.73 -18.26 -2.51
C HIS A 83 14.66 -17.50 -3.32
N ILE A 84 15.04 -16.84 -4.42
CA ILE A 84 14.11 -16.03 -5.22
C ILE A 84 12.95 -16.88 -5.77
N ASP A 85 13.23 -18.10 -6.22
CA ASP A 85 12.21 -19.00 -6.76
C ASP A 85 11.25 -19.49 -5.68
N LYS A 86 11.77 -19.83 -4.49
CA LYS A 86 10.97 -20.18 -3.32
C LYS A 86 10.04 -19.03 -2.95
N ALA A 87 10.55 -17.79 -2.93
CA ALA A 87 9.74 -16.59 -2.68
C ALA A 87 8.64 -16.41 -3.73
N LEU A 88 8.94 -16.62 -5.02
CA LEU A 88 7.96 -16.57 -6.10
C LEU A 88 6.83 -17.58 -5.90
N TYR A 89 7.16 -18.85 -5.66
CA TYR A 89 6.16 -19.91 -5.52
C TYR A 89 5.27 -19.72 -4.31
N ILE A 90 5.84 -19.32 -3.16
CA ILE A 90 5.06 -19.01 -1.96
C ILE A 90 4.06 -17.88 -2.25
N THR A 91 4.54 -16.82 -2.90
CA THR A 91 3.70 -15.64 -3.15
C THR A 91 2.60 -15.94 -4.17
N ILE A 92 2.91 -16.67 -5.25
CA ILE A 92 1.90 -17.12 -6.23
C ILE A 92 0.90 -18.08 -5.60
N GLY A 93 1.35 -19.02 -4.76
CA GLY A 93 0.46 -19.95 -4.05
C GLY A 93 -0.56 -19.23 -3.16
N GLY A 94 -0.11 -18.24 -2.39
CA GLY A 94 -0.99 -17.37 -1.61
C GLY A 94 -1.96 -16.57 -2.49
N PHE A 95 -1.48 -16.07 -3.63
CA PHE A 95 -2.30 -15.34 -4.59
C PHE A 95 -3.41 -16.20 -5.21
N VAL A 96 -3.09 -17.43 -5.62
CA VAL A 96 -4.08 -18.39 -6.15
C VAL A 96 -5.16 -18.65 -5.10
N CYS A 97 -4.77 -18.90 -3.85
CA CYS A 97 -5.72 -19.10 -2.76
C CYS A 97 -6.59 -17.86 -2.51
N MET A 98 -6.02 -16.66 -2.60
CA MET A 98 -6.77 -15.41 -2.52
C MET A 98 -7.78 -15.28 -3.66
N VAL A 99 -7.42 -15.61 -4.90
CA VAL A 99 -8.37 -15.61 -6.03
C VAL A 99 -9.51 -16.59 -5.78
N LEU A 100 -9.21 -17.80 -5.30
CA LEU A 100 -10.23 -18.78 -4.90
C LEU A 100 -11.14 -18.24 -3.79
N GLY A 101 -10.59 -17.54 -2.80
CA GLY A 101 -11.37 -16.87 -1.76
C GLY A 101 -12.28 -15.77 -2.29
N ILE A 102 -11.81 -14.97 -3.26
CA ILE A 102 -12.63 -13.94 -3.92
C ILE A 102 -13.79 -14.56 -4.70
N LEU A 103 -13.54 -15.68 -5.39
CA LEU A 103 -14.58 -16.43 -6.09
C LEU A 103 -15.60 -17.00 -5.09
N ALA A 104 -15.12 -17.59 -3.99
CA ALA A 104 -15.95 -18.12 -2.92
C ALA A 104 -16.82 -17.03 -2.27
N ALA A 105 -16.30 -15.81 -2.09
CA ALA A 105 -17.06 -14.68 -1.54
C ALA A 105 -18.32 -14.34 -2.33
N ARG A 106 -18.34 -14.59 -3.66
CA ARG A 106 -19.53 -14.37 -4.50
C ARG A 106 -20.67 -15.32 -4.15
N VAL A 107 -20.33 -16.54 -3.73
CA VAL A 107 -21.27 -17.61 -3.37
C VAL A 107 -21.65 -17.52 -1.89
N LEU A 108 -20.66 -17.34 -1.02
CA LEU A 108 -20.78 -17.54 0.42
C LEU A 108 -21.58 -16.45 1.16
N ASN A 109 -21.74 -15.23 0.62
CA ASN A 109 -22.33 -14.15 1.41
C ASN A 109 -23.21 -13.19 0.61
N ARG A 110 -24.51 -13.20 0.92
CA ARG A 110 -25.47 -12.16 0.46
C ARG A 110 -25.41 -10.89 1.31
N ARG A 111 -24.91 -10.96 2.54
CA ARG A 111 -24.88 -9.84 3.51
C ARG A 111 -23.73 -8.87 3.25
N GLN A 112 -23.95 -7.61 3.59
CA GLN A 112 -22.92 -6.58 3.51
C GLN A 112 -21.71 -6.94 4.40
N PRO A 113 -20.48 -6.54 4.04
CA PRO A 113 -19.31 -6.74 4.90
C PRO A 113 -19.48 -5.93 6.19
N ALA A 114 -19.13 -6.53 7.33
CA ALA A 114 -19.17 -5.83 8.60
C ALA A 114 -18.25 -4.60 8.55
N GLY A 115 -18.71 -3.48 9.10
CA GLY A 115 -17.93 -2.23 9.16
C GLY A 115 -18.02 -1.34 7.92
N CYS A 116 -18.35 -1.85 6.72
CA CYS A 116 -18.48 -1.02 5.52
C CYS A 116 -19.51 0.11 5.69
N GLU A 117 -20.68 -0.20 6.26
CA GLU A 117 -21.73 0.78 6.52
C GLU A 117 -21.30 1.84 7.54
N LEU A 118 -20.64 1.40 8.62
CA LEU A 118 -20.12 2.30 9.65
C LEU A 118 -19.09 3.26 9.09
N ILE A 119 -18.12 2.74 8.32
CA ILE A 119 -17.08 3.55 7.69
C ILE A 119 -17.71 4.48 6.65
N TYR A 120 -18.61 3.97 5.80
CA TYR A 120 -19.32 4.78 4.81
C TYR A 120 -20.03 5.96 5.48
N HIS A 121 -20.81 5.74 6.54
CA HIS A 121 -21.50 6.81 7.25
C HIS A 121 -20.53 7.81 7.88
N THR A 122 -19.44 7.32 8.45
CA THR A 122 -18.39 8.14 9.04
C THR A 122 -17.73 9.05 8.01
N LEU A 123 -17.38 8.50 6.84
CA LEU A 123 -16.79 9.25 5.75
C LEU A 123 -17.82 10.22 5.15
N ALA A 124 -19.03 9.75 4.81
CA ALA A 124 -20.04 10.53 4.10
C ALA A 124 -20.63 11.67 4.94
N ARG A 125 -20.93 11.44 6.23
CA ARG A 125 -21.57 12.43 7.10
C ARG A 125 -20.58 13.23 7.94
N GLY A 126 -19.42 12.64 8.27
CA GLY A 126 -18.38 13.29 9.06
C GLY A 126 -17.38 14.01 8.17
N TRP A 127 -16.50 13.23 7.52
CA TRP A 127 -15.32 13.76 6.84
C TRP A 127 -15.62 14.48 5.52
N GLN A 128 -16.66 14.05 4.79
CA GLN A 128 -17.14 14.67 3.55
C GLN A 128 -18.02 15.90 3.79
N SER A 129 -17.61 16.74 4.74
CA SER A 129 -18.24 18.02 5.06
C SER A 129 -17.20 19.14 5.00
N GLY A 130 -17.66 20.40 4.85
CA GLY A 130 -16.75 21.55 4.89
C GLY A 130 -15.97 21.63 6.20
N GLY A 131 -16.61 21.30 7.33
CA GLY A 131 -15.94 21.21 8.63
C GLY A 131 -14.92 20.06 8.71
N GLY A 132 -15.24 18.90 8.13
CA GLY A 132 -14.31 17.76 8.05
C GLY A 132 -13.06 18.07 7.24
N VAL A 133 -13.20 18.78 6.10
CA VAL A 133 -12.05 19.25 5.31
C VAL A 133 -11.23 20.28 6.08
N ALA A 134 -11.86 21.29 6.69
CA ALA A 134 -11.16 22.30 7.47
C ALA A 134 -10.39 21.70 8.65
N LEU A 135 -11.00 20.76 9.40
CA LEU A 135 -10.33 20.04 10.48
C LEU A 135 -9.15 19.21 9.95
N GLY A 136 -9.33 18.51 8.84
CA GLY A 136 -8.24 17.77 8.19
C GLY A 136 -7.06 18.66 7.81
N VAL A 137 -7.32 19.86 7.27
CA VAL A 137 -6.28 20.87 7.00
C VAL A 137 -5.55 21.27 8.26
N MET A 138 -6.27 21.58 9.34
CA MET A 138 -5.66 21.96 10.62
C MET A 138 -4.80 20.84 11.20
N ILE A 139 -5.26 19.58 11.15
CA ILE A 139 -4.49 18.43 11.63
C ILE A 139 -3.21 18.24 10.80
N VAL A 140 -3.31 18.27 9.47
CA VAL A 140 -2.14 18.11 8.59
C VAL A 140 -1.15 19.26 8.80
N ALA A 141 -1.61 20.51 8.83
CA ALA A 141 -0.77 21.67 9.06
C ALA A 141 -0.09 21.62 10.44
N GLY A 142 -0.85 21.26 11.48
CA GLY A 142 -0.34 21.11 12.85
C GLY A 142 0.74 20.02 12.95
N LEU A 143 0.49 18.82 12.43
CA LEU A 143 1.47 17.73 12.42
C LEU A 143 2.72 18.09 11.61
N THR A 144 2.53 18.76 10.47
CA THR A 144 3.65 19.23 9.63
C THR A 144 4.48 20.27 10.39
N GLY A 145 3.83 21.22 11.07
CA GLY A 145 4.50 22.21 11.92
C GLY A 145 5.27 21.58 13.07
N VAL A 146 4.68 20.59 13.77
CA VAL A 146 5.37 19.83 14.82
C VAL A 146 6.61 19.14 14.28
N LEU A 147 6.52 18.47 13.12
CA LEU A 147 7.68 17.84 12.49
C LEU A 147 8.80 18.85 12.21
N PHE A 148 8.47 20.00 11.62
CA PHE A 148 9.47 21.06 11.37
C PHE A 148 10.10 21.59 12.66
N LEU A 149 9.30 21.81 13.72
CA LEU A 149 9.80 22.24 15.03
C LEU A 149 10.73 21.21 15.68
N MET A 150 10.50 19.91 15.43
CA MET A 150 11.39 18.85 15.90
C MET A 150 12.66 18.70 15.04
N GLY A 151 12.83 19.53 14.00
CA GLY A 151 13.99 19.51 13.12
C GLY A 151 13.85 18.59 11.91
N PHE A 152 12.63 18.22 11.53
CA PHE A 152 12.39 17.56 10.25
C PHE A 152 12.79 18.50 9.11
N GLN A 153 13.74 18.07 8.29
CA GLN A 153 14.15 18.82 7.11
C GLN A 153 13.35 18.34 5.91
N ALA A 154 12.57 19.24 5.32
CA ALA A 154 11.88 19.01 4.07
C ALA A 154 12.87 18.51 2.99
N PHE A 155 12.44 17.53 2.19
CA PHE A 155 13.23 16.93 1.11
C PHE A 155 14.49 16.18 1.54
N VAL A 156 14.84 16.11 2.83
CA VAL A 156 15.91 15.24 3.30
C VAL A 156 15.42 13.80 3.35
N ALA A 157 16.29 12.87 2.97
CA ALA A 157 15.95 11.47 2.85
C ALA A 157 15.35 10.93 4.15
N ARG A 158 14.45 9.95 4.01
CA ARG A 158 13.83 9.18 5.10
C ARG A 158 14.85 8.64 6.11
N SER A 159 16.13 8.54 5.73
CA SER A 159 17.27 8.22 6.60
C SER A 159 17.35 9.11 7.84
N LEU A 160 17.06 10.41 7.76
CA LEU A 160 17.11 11.30 8.93
C LEU A 160 16.09 10.89 10.01
N VAL A 161 14.90 10.46 9.58
CA VAL A 161 13.85 9.93 10.47
C VAL A 161 14.24 8.56 11.04
N PHE A 162 15.11 7.82 10.35
CA PHE A 162 15.63 6.55 10.86
C PHE A 162 16.76 6.74 11.86
N GLU A 163 17.61 7.73 11.68
CA GLU A 163 18.67 8.12 12.62
C GLU A 163 18.10 8.71 13.91
N ARG A 164 16.98 9.43 13.82
CA ARG A 164 16.30 10.09 14.95
C ARG A 164 15.04 9.33 15.39
N ASN A 165 15.22 8.40 16.33
CA ASN A 165 14.14 7.56 16.88
C ASN A 165 12.98 8.36 17.49
N ASP A 166 13.24 9.58 17.99
CA ASP A 166 12.26 10.52 18.55
C ASP A 166 11.30 11.09 17.49
N LEU A 167 11.75 11.29 16.26
CA LEU A 167 10.93 11.81 15.15
C LEU A 167 9.99 10.75 14.55
N ARG A 168 10.35 9.46 14.69
CA ARG A 168 9.72 8.35 13.98
C ARG A 168 8.22 8.21 14.24
N PRO A 169 7.70 8.30 15.50
CA PRO A 169 6.27 8.18 15.76
C PRO A 169 5.45 9.30 15.09
N PHE A 170 5.94 10.53 15.13
CA PHE A 170 5.29 11.69 14.53
C PHE A 170 5.29 11.61 13.01
N TYR A 171 6.41 11.20 12.42
CA TYR A 171 6.50 11.00 10.97
C TYR A 171 5.59 9.87 10.49
N ASN A 172 5.54 8.75 11.23
CA ASN A 172 4.64 7.64 10.91
C ASN A 172 3.18 8.10 10.99
N LEU A 173 2.78 8.84 12.04
CA LEU A 173 1.44 9.41 12.17
C LEU A 173 1.12 10.32 10.98
N TRP A 174 2.01 11.26 10.69
CA TRP A 174 1.87 12.20 9.58
C TRP A 174 1.74 11.48 8.23
N SER A 175 2.56 10.45 7.97
CA SER A 175 2.54 9.69 6.71
C SER A 175 1.25 8.88 6.48
N GLN A 176 0.50 8.58 7.54
CA GLN A 176 -0.84 7.95 7.45
C GLN A 176 -1.95 9.00 7.32
N VAL A 177 -1.82 10.11 8.04
CA VAL A 177 -2.84 11.17 8.11
C VAL A 177 -2.90 12.00 6.82
N VAL A 178 -1.75 12.30 6.21
CA VAL A 178 -1.68 13.12 4.99
C VAL A 178 -2.44 12.50 3.82
N PRO A 179 -2.20 11.22 3.43
CA PRO A 179 -2.96 10.57 2.36
C PRO A 179 -4.47 10.57 2.60
N PHE A 180 -4.89 10.26 3.84
CA PHE A 180 -6.30 10.22 4.20
C PHE A 180 -6.99 11.58 3.97
N PHE A 181 -6.40 12.66 4.46
CA PHE A 181 -6.98 14.00 4.30
C PHE A 181 -6.82 14.57 2.90
N ALA A 182 -5.76 14.22 2.17
CA ALA A 182 -5.62 14.55 0.76
C ALA A 182 -6.77 13.95 -0.06
N ILE A 183 -7.04 12.64 0.10
CA ILE A 183 -8.17 11.96 -0.54
C ILE A 183 -9.49 12.62 -0.11
N ASN A 184 -9.68 12.87 1.19
CA ASN A 184 -10.91 13.50 1.70
C ASN A 184 -11.21 14.84 1.01
N ALA A 185 -10.22 15.73 0.97
CA ALA A 185 -10.35 17.08 0.40
C ALA A 185 -10.60 17.03 -1.12
N ILE A 186 -9.87 16.17 -1.85
CA ILE A 186 -10.07 16.02 -3.30
C ILE A 186 -11.44 15.44 -3.61
N VAL A 187 -11.85 14.36 -2.94
CA VAL A 187 -13.16 13.73 -3.16
C VAL A 187 -14.30 14.70 -2.81
N PHE A 188 -14.20 15.39 -1.67
CA PHE A 188 -15.18 16.40 -1.28
C PHE A 188 -15.28 17.53 -2.30
N GLY A 189 -14.13 18.06 -2.72
CA GLY A 189 -14.04 19.14 -3.70
C GLY A 189 -14.61 18.73 -5.07
N ALA A 190 -14.28 17.53 -5.55
CA ALA A 190 -14.74 17.01 -6.83
C ALA A 190 -16.25 16.73 -6.83
N VAL A 191 -16.80 16.17 -5.73
CA VAL A 191 -18.25 15.90 -5.60
C VAL A 191 -19.04 17.19 -5.52
N ASN A 192 -18.58 18.17 -4.74
CA ASN A 192 -19.29 19.43 -4.50
C ASN A 192 -18.91 20.56 -5.47
N ARG A 193 -18.09 20.28 -6.49
CA ARG A 193 -17.54 21.26 -7.45
C ARG A 193 -16.80 22.44 -6.79
N LYS A 194 -16.16 22.19 -5.65
CA LYS A 194 -15.34 23.17 -4.91
C LYS A 194 -13.87 22.99 -5.27
N TRP A 195 -13.43 23.66 -6.33
CA TRP A 195 -12.05 23.58 -6.83
C TRP A 195 -11.00 23.99 -5.78
N GLY A 196 -11.32 24.91 -4.87
CA GLY A 196 -10.42 25.24 -3.75
C GLY A 196 -10.10 24.05 -2.85
N ALA A 197 -11.08 23.19 -2.55
CA ALA A 197 -10.85 21.97 -1.77
C ALA A 197 -10.02 20.94 -2.54
N VAL A 198 -10.21 20.84 -3.86
CA VAL A 198 -9.36 20.00 -4.72
C VAL A 198 -7.91 20.48 -4.69
N ALA A 199 -7.68 21.78 -4.87
CA ALA A 199 -6.34 22.37 -4.83
C ALA A 199 -5.65 22.14 -3.47
N ILE A 200 -6.38 22.31 -2.36
CA ILE A 200 -5.88 22.01 -1.01
C ILE A 200 -5.49 20.54 -0.88
N GLY A 201 -6.34 19.62 -1.34
CA GLY A 201 -6.03 18.19 -1.27
C GLY A 201 -4.84 17.78 -2.15
N LEU A 202 -4.66 18.40 -3.32
CA LEU A 202 -3.47 18.23 -4.15
C LEU A 202 -2.21 18.76 -3.45
N ALA A 203 -2.31 19.92 -2.79
CA ALA A 203 -1.20 20.47 -1.99
C ALA A 203 -0.83 19.53 -0.83
N MET A 204 -1.81 18.93 -0.14
CA MET A 204 -1.57 17.91 0.88
C MET A 204 -0.88 16.67 0.31
N ALA A 205 -1.35 16.15 -0.84
CA ALA A 205 -0.70 15.02 -1.49
C ALA A 205 0.76 15.33 -1.85
N ALA A 206 1.04 16.56 -2.31
CA ALA A 206 2.39 17.03 -2.59
C ALA A 206 3.29 17.07 -1.33
N LEU A 207 2.73 17.28 -0.13
CA LEU A 207 3.50 17.18 1.11
C LEU A 207 4.15 15.79 1.26
N GLY A 208 3.52 14.71 0.78
CA GLY A 208 4.12 13.37 0.79
C GLY A 208 5.43 13.27 0.00
N ILE A 209 5.56 14.07 -1.08
CA ILE A 209 6.81 14.19 -1.86
C ILE A 209 7.87 14.91 -1.02
N ILE A 210 7.50 15.99 -0.33
CA ILE A 210 8.38 16.74 0.58
C ILE A 210 8.86 15.85 1.72
N GLY A 211 7.99 14.94 2.19
CA GLY A 211 8.29 13.95 3.22
C GLY A 211 9.31 12.87 2.83
N GLY A 212 9.82 12.89 1.60
CA GLY A 212 10.72 11.86 1.07
C GLY A 212 10.01 10.53 0.76
N ASN A 213 8.68 10.49 0.78
CA ASN A 213 7.88 9.28 0.54
C ASN A 213 7.04 9.41 -0.75
N ARG A 214 7.74 9.49 -1.88
CA ARG A 214 7.19 9.73 -3.22
C ARG A 214 6.15 8.68 -3.60
N THR A 215 6.42 7.42 -3.28
CA THR A 215 5.55 6.28 -3.55
C THR A 215 4.18 6.45 -2.90
N VAL A 216 4.11 6.97 -1.66
CA VAL A 216 2.83 7.24 -0.99
C VAL A 216 2.03 8.34 -1.70
N ALA A 217 2.66 9.42 -2.15
CA ALA A 217 1.98 10.48 -2.89
C ALA A 217 1.40 9.95 -4.22
N ILE A 218 2.19 9.19 -4.99
CA ILE A 218 1.76 8.58 -6.25
C ILE A 218 0.59 7.62 -6.01
N LEU A 219 0.71 6.72 -5.03
CA LEU A 219 -0.35 5.77 -4.70
C LEU A 219 -1.64 6.47 -4.25
N THR A 220 -1.52 7.53 -3.46
CA THR A 220 -2.66 8.36 -3.02
C THR A 220 -3.39 8.94 -4.23
N MET A 221 -2.65 9.51 -5.18
CA MET A 221 -3.24 10.09 -6.39
C MET A 221 -3.85 9.03 -7.32
N MET A 222 -3.24 7.86 -7.44
CA MET A 222 -3.82 6.72 -8.15
C MET A 222 -5.13 6.27 -7.50
N GLN A 223 -5.19 6.18 -6.17
CA GLN A 223 -6.42 5.86 -5.44
C GLN A 223 -7.51 6.90 -5.69
N VAL A 224 -7.18 8.20 -5.61
CA VAL A 224 -8.12 9.28 -5.97
C VAL A 224 -8.64 9.13 -7.39
N GLY A 225 -7.76 8.82 -8.34
CA GLY A 225 -8.12 8.56 -9.74
C GLY A 225 -9.17 7.45 -9.86
N VAL A 226 -8.96 6.31 -9.19
CA VAL A 226 -9.92 5.20 -9.15
C VAL A 226 -11.23 5.61 -8.47
N ILE A 227 -11.16 6.29 -7.33
CA ILE A 227 -12.32 6.75 -6.55
C ILE A 227 -13.24 7.64 -7.40
N LEU A 228 -12.67 8.51 -8.23
CA LEU A 228 -13.44 9.45 -9.07
C LEU A 228 -13.85 8.84 -10.43
N ALA A 229 -13.03 7.98 -11.02
CA ALA A 229 -13.25 7.40 -12.34
C ALA A 229 -14.23 6.22 -12.34
N MET A 230 -14.13 5.33 -11.35
CA MET A 230 -14.91 4.09 -11.28
C MET A 230 -16.43 4.34 -11.22
N PRO A 231 -16.94 5.28 -10.40
CA PRO A 231 -18.37 5.62 -10.40
C PRO A 231 -18.88 6.17 -11.73
N LYS A 232 -18.03 6.92 -12.45
CA LYS A 232 -18.37 7.58 -13.72
C LYS A 232 -18.18 6.67 -14.94
N ARG A 233 -17.63 5.47 -14.74
CA ARG A 233 -17.24 4.54 -15.79
C ARG A 233 -16.37 5.18 -16.88
N PHE A 234 -15.38 5.98 -16.45
CA PHE A 234 -14.61 6.85 -17.34
C PHE A 234 -13.69 6.05 -18.29
N ARG A 235 -14.03 6.02 -19.59
CA ARG A 235 -13.40 5.15 -20.61
C ARG A 235 -12.00 5.53 -21.13
N ASN A 236 -11.37 6.56 -20.57
CA ASN A 236 -10.10 7.06 -21.09
C ASN A 236 -8.91 6.62 -20.23
N LEU A 237 -8.60 5.33 -20.27
CA LEU A 237 -7.41 4.76 -19.63
C LEU A 237 -6.11 5.52 -19.97
N PRO A 238 -5.85 5.93 -21.23
CA PRO A 238 -4.62 6.66 -21.56
C PRO A 238 -4.48 7.94 -20.77
N VAL A 239 -5.57 8.68 -20.53
CA VAL A 239 -5.55 9.92 -19.75
C VAL A 239 -5.17 9.64 -18.30
N MET A 240 -5.70 8.57 -17.71
CA MET A 240 -5.39 8.20 -16.34
C MET A 240 -3.94 7.68 -16.20
N LEU A 241 -3.44 6.93 -17.18
CA LEU A 241 -2.05 6.50 -17.24
C LEU A 241 -1.10 7.68 -17.45
N LEU A 242 -1.43 8.61 -18.36
CA LEU A 242 -0.67 9.84 -18.58
C LEU A 242 -0.67 10.73 -17.32
N ALA A 243 -1.77 10.80 -16.58
CA ALA A 243 -1.82 11.53 -15.32
C ALA A 243 -0.94 10.87 -14.24
N ALA A 244 -0.95 9.54 -14.13
CA ALA A 244 -0.09 8.81 -13.22
C ALA A 244 1.39 8.95 -13.61
N LEU A 245 1.72 8.83 -14.90
CA LEU A 245 3.06 9.06 -15.43
C LEU A 245 3.50 10.51 -15.23
N GLY A 246 2.63 11.49 -15.47
CA GLY A 246 2.93 12.91 -15.25
C GLY A 246 3.23 13.22 -13.79
N LEU A 247 2.50 12.62 -12.85
CA LEU A 247 2.78 12.72 -11.42
C LEU A 247 4.10 12.04 -11.03
N ALA A 248 4.37 10.85 -11.58
CA ALA A 248 5.63 10.16 -11.36
C ALA A 248 6.80 11.00 -11.90
N SER A 249 6.70 11.50 -13.14
CA SER A 249 7.70 12.39 -13.75
C SER A 249 7.92 13.65 -12.95
N LEU A 250 6.85 14.31 -12.45
CA LEU A 250 6.99 15.48 -11.59
C LEU A 250 7.74 15.14 -10.28
N ALA A 251 7.41 14.00 -9.66
CA ALA A 251 8.12 13.54 -8.47
C ALA A 251 9.60 13.25 -8.75
N VAL A 252 9.93 12.75 -9.95
CA VAL A 252 11.31 12.58 -10.41
C VAL A 252 12.00 13.92 -10.60
N THR A 253 11.38 14.87 -11.31
CA THR A 253 11.96 16.19 -11.56
C THR A 253 12.24 16.93 -10.26
N ILE A 254 11.32 16.91 -9.30
CA ILE A 254 11.53 17.50 -7.97
C ILE A 254 12.69 16.80 -7.23
N GLY A 255 12.83 15.49 -7.40
CA GLY A 255 13.95 14.72 -6.87
C GLY A 255 15.30 15.11 -7.49
N SER A 256 15.34 15.24 -8.82
CA SER A 256 16.57 15.60 -9.56
C SER A 256 16.98 17.06 -9.37
N LEU A 257 16.05 17.98 -9.14
CA LEU A 257 16.36 19.39 -8.84
C LEU A 257 17.08 19.56 -7.48
N ARG A 258 17.00 18.55 -6.61
CA ARG A 258 17.66 18.54 -5.29
C ARG A 258 19.11 18.08 -5.37
N ASP A 259 19.40 17.14 -6.25
CA ASP A 259 20.72 16.54 -6.40
C ASP A 259 21.40 17.27 -7.58
N ALA A 260 22.10 18.38 -7.29
CA ALA A 260 22.66 19.33 -8.27
C ALA A 260 23.74 18.73 -9.22
N SER A 261 23.97 17.42 -9.20
CA SER A 261 24.70 16.67 -10.21
C SER A 261 23.73 16.16 -11.28
N MET A 262 23.71 16.79 -12.47
CA MET A 262 22.87 16.41 -13.61
C MET A 262 23.17 15.02 -14.22
N THR A 263 23.81 14.11 -13.50
CA THR A 263 24.20 12.76 -13.97
C THR A 263 23.14 11.68 -13.64
N ASP A 264 22.12 11.99 -12.82
CA ASP A 264 21.32 11.00 -12.08
C ASP A 264 19.87 10.77 -12.56
N GLN A 265 19.49 11.12 -13.78
CA GLN A 265 18.16 10.68 -14.30
C GLN A 265 18.07 9.15 -14.45
N ARG A 266 19.21 8.47 -14.64
CA ARG A 266 19.29 6.99 -14.60
C ARG A 266 19.00 6.44 -13.19
N ASP A 267 19.14 7.25 -12.14
CA ASP A 267 18.97 6.80 -10.76
C ASP A 267 17.51 6.59 -10.36
N PHE A 268 16.53 7.24 -11.00
CA PHE A 268 15.14 6.98 -10.63
C PHE A 268 14.68 5.59 -11.04
N LEU A 269 14.82 5.22 -12.33
CA LEU A 269 14.45 3.88 -12.78
C LEU A 269 15.28 2.82 -12.07
N PHE A 270 16.56 3.12 -11.81
CA PHE A 270 17.42 2.24 -11.04
C PHE A 270 16.95 2.10 -9.58
N SER A 271 16.64 3.19 -8.89
CA SER A 271 16.12 3.18 -7.51
C SER A 271 14.73 2.54 -7.41
N LEU A 272 13.90 2.72 -8.43
CA LEU A 272 12.55 2.16 -8.50
C LEU A 272 12.59 0.65 -8.75
N LEU A 273 13.49 0.15 -9.61
CA LEU A 273 13.61 -1.27 -9.96
C LEU A 273 14.58 -2.07 -9.08
N TYR A 274 15.64 -1.44 -8.57
CA TYR A 274 16.72 -2.10 -7.81
C TYR A 274 16.94 -1.49 -6.43
N GLY A 275 16.37 -0.32 -6.15
CA GLY A 275 16.33 0.24 -4.80
C GLY A 275 15.29 -0.44 -3.92
N ASN A 276 14.88 0.24 -2.84
CA ASN A 276 14.03 -0.33 -1.79
C ASN A 276 12.53 0.01 -1.95
N ASP A 277 12.14 0.59 -3.10
CA ASP A 277 10.75 1.00 -3.35
C ASP A 277 9.85 -0.15 -3.81
N LEU A 278 10.35 -1.05 -4.68
CA LEU A 278 9.64 -2.22 -5.21
C LEU A 278 10.40 -3.54 -4.97
N SER A 279 11.16 -3.59 -3.88
CA SER A 279 12.05 -4.72 -3.54
C SER A 279 11.35 -5.92 -2.92
N ASP A 280 10.02 -5.91 -2.79
CA ASP A 280 9.28 -6.82 -1.90
C ASP A 280 9.69 -8.30 -2.07
N LEU A 281 9.77 -8.79 -3.31
CA LEU A 281 10.13 -10.18 -3.59
C LEU A 281 11.59 -10.51 -3.23
N ARG A 282 12.54 -9.61 -3.56
CA ARG A 282 13.96 -9.75 -3.22
C ARG A 282 14.15 -9.77 -1.72
N ASP A 283 13.50 -8.85 -1.02
CA ASP A 283 13.57 -8.72 0.43
C ASP A 283 12.97 -9.95 1.11
N PHE A 284 11.91 -10.54 0.55
CA PHE A 284 11.40 -11.82 1.03
C PHE A 284 12.35 -12.99 0.79
N ALA A 285 12.98 -13.07 -0.38
CA ALA A 285 14.02 -14.06 -0.64
C ALA A 285 15.19 -13.92 0.36
N TRP A 286 15.54 -12.70 0.76
CA TRP A 286 16.52 -12.46 1.82
C TRP A 286 16.04 -12.92 3.20
N ILE A 287 14.80 -12.66 3.57
CA ILE A 287 14.22 -13.19 4.82
C ILE A 287 14.26 -14.73 4.83
N LEU A 288 14.02 -15.37 3.67
CA LEU A 288 14.05 -16.83 3.56
C LEU A 288 15.42 -17.44 3.83
N THR A 289 16.53 -16.69 3.67
CA THR A 289 17.87 -17.24 3.93
C THR A 289 18.08 -17.65 5.38
N GLY A 290 17.41 -17.00 6.34
CA GLY A 290 17.47 -17.39 7.76
C GLY A 290 16.33 -18.30 8.21
N MET A 291 15.33 -18.54 7.35
CA MET A 291 14.19 -19.40 7.67
C MET A 291 14.52 -20.89 7.57
N ASP A 292 15.59 -21.26 6.85
CA ASP A 292 15.99 -22.66 6.73
C ASP A 292 16.48 -23.23 8.09
N ASP A 293 17.08 -22.37 8.92
CA ASP A 293 17.60 -22.73 10.25
C ASP A 293 16.70 -22.26 11.41
N SER A 294 15.65 -21.48 11.14
CA SER A 294 14.81 -20.87 12.18
C SER A 294 13.46 -21.57 12.35
N PRO A 295 12.98 -21.75 13.60
CA PRO A 295 11.62 -22.23 13.82
C PRO A 295 10.59 -21.20 13.33
N LEU A 296 9.39 -21.68 12.99
CA LEU A 296 8.24 -20.82 12.73
C LEU A 296 7.95 -19.92 13.94
N TYR A 297 7.50 -18.70 13.68
CA TYR A 297 7.20 -17.72 14.73
C TYR A 297 5.80 -17.89 15.34
N TRP A 298 4.95 -18.76 14.79
CA TRP A 298 3.63 -19.17 15.33
C TRP A 298 2.69 -18.02 15.72
N GLY A 299 2.73 -16.92 14.98
CA GLY A 299 1.86 -15.76 15.20
C GLY A 299 2.43 -14.71 16.16
N LYS A 300 3.63 -14.91 16.71
CA LYS A 300 4.25 -13.93 17.61
C LYS A 300 4.43 -12.56 16.95
N THR A 301 4.77 -12.53 15.65
CA THR A 301 4.91 -11.25 14.94
C THR A 301 3.58 -10.55 14.75
N TYR A 302 2.49 -11.31 14.55
CA TYR A 302 1.14 -10.78 14.53
C TYR A 302 0.75 -10.16 15.87
N ILE A 303 0.97 -10.88 16.97
CA ILE A 303 0.68 -10.37 18.32
C ILE A 303 1.49 -9.08 18.59
N ALA A 304 2.77 -9.06 18.24
CA ALA A 304 3.61 -7.86 18.38
C ALA A 304 3.08 -6.68 17.55
N GLY A 305 2.57 -6.94 16.34
CA GLY A 305 1.90 -5.95 15.49
C GLY A 305 0.59 -5.42 16.09
N TYR A 306 -0.28 -6.31 16.57
CA TYR A 306 -1.52 -5.99 17.28
C TYR A 306 -1.31 -5.28 18.62
N LEU A 307 -0.09 -5.26 19.13
CA LEU A 307 0.29 -4.52 20.33
C LEU A 307 1.18 -3.31 20.02
N SER A 308 1.29 -2.92 18.74
CA SER A 308 2.16 -1.80 18.35
C SER A 308 1.69 -0.41 18.82
N PHE A 309 0.50 -0.29 19.42
CA PHE A 309 0.09 0.92 20.13
C PHE A 309 0.82 1.09 21.47
N ILE A 310 1.32 0.00 22.06
CA ILE A 310 2.11 0.03 23.29
C ILE A 310 3.56 0.34 22.91
N PRO A 311 4.17 1.40 23.49
CA PRO A 311 5.58 1.72 23.23
C PRO A 311 6.50 0.53 23.53
N ALA A 312 7.51 0.33 22.68
CA ALA A 312 8.39 -0.83 22.75
C ALA A 312 9.14 -0.92 24.10
N PHE A 313 9.54 0.22 24.67
CA PHE A 313 10.19 0.30 25.98
C PHE A 313 9.32 -0.21 27.14
N MET A 314 7.99 -0.27 26.97
CA MET A 314 7.05 -0.81 27.97
C MET A 314 6.73 -2.29 27.74
N PHE A 315 7.04 -2.82 26.56
CA PHE A 315 6.63 -4.17 26.16
C PHE A 315 7.74 -4.87 25.37
N PRO A 316 8.72 -5.48 26.05
CA PRO A 316 9.90 -6.11 25.45
C PRO A 316 9.57 -7.17 24.37
N PHE A 317 8.43 -7.86 24.51
CA PHE A 317 7.94 -8.79 23.50
C PHE A 317 7.84 -8.18 22.09
N ARG A 318 7.52 -6.88 22.00
CA ARG A 318 7.47 -6.16 20.71
C ARG A 318 8.88 -5.90 20.14
N GLU A 319 9.87 -5.69 21.00
CA GLU A 319 11.26 -5.52 20.56
C GLU A 319 11.82 -6.81 19.99
N GLU A 320 11.44 -7.94 20.58
CA GLU A 320 11.87 -9.27 20.15
C GLU A 320 11.10 -9.76 18.90
N PHE A 321 9.76 -9.67 18.91
CA PHE A 321 8.93 -10.30 17.87
C PHE A 321 8.31 -9.33 16.88
N GLY A 322 8.57 -8.02 16.98
CA GLY A 322 8.11 -7.06 15.98
C GLY A 322 8.64 -7.44 14.59
N PHE A 323 7.76 -7.55 13.59
CA PHE A 323 8.17 -8.05 12.27
C PHE A 323 9.30 -7.23 11.63
N GLY A 324 9.34 -5.91 11.87
CA GLY A 324 10.43 -5.03 11.42
C GLY A 324 11.80 -5.30 12.07
N ARG A 325 11.86 -6.11 13.13
CA ARG A 325 13.09 -6.59 13.79
C ARG A 325 13.41 -8.03 13.42
N VAL A 326 12.37 -8.87 13.36
CA VAL A 326 12.47 -10.28 12.94
C VAL A 326 12.97 -10.39 11.49
N SER A 327 12.44 -9.59 10.57
CA SER A 327 12.83 -9.68 9.16
C SER A 327 14.31 -9.38 8.88
N PRO A 328 14.95 -8.33 9.44
CA PRO A 328 16.38 -8.11 9.26
C PRO A 328 17.22 -9.16 10.02
N GLN A 329 16.77 -9.62 11.19
CA GLN A 329 17.46 -10.68 11.93
C GLN A 329 17.56 -11.98 11.12
N LEU A 330 16.46 -12.41 10.49
CA LEU A 330 16.43 -13.56 9.57
C LEU A 330 17.33 -13.35 8.34
N ALA A 331 17.50 -12.11 7.91
CA ALA A 331 18.40 -11.76 6.81
C ALA A 331 19.88 -11.63 7.23
N GLY A 332 20.21 -11.84 8.51
CA GLY A 332 21.56 -11.65 9.05
C GLY A 332 22.00 -10.18 9.13
N LEU A 333 21.05 -9.25 9.14
CA LEU A 333 21.25 -7.82 9.28
C LEU A 333 21.06 -7.40 10.74
N ASP A 334 21.74 -6.32 11.15
CA ASP A 334 21.53 -5.74 12.47
C ASP A 334 20.14 -5.06 12.53
N PRO A 335 19.20 -5.56 13.36
CA PRO A 335 17.88 -4.97 13.49
C PRO A 335 17.89 -3.56 14.05
N LEU A 336 18.97 -3.11 14.71
CA LEU A 336 19.11 -1.76 15.27
C LEU A 336 19.36 -0.71 14.18
N PHE A 337 20.07 -1.08 13.12
CA PHE A 337 20.43 -0.17 12.03
C PHE A 337 19.58 -0.38 10.77
N HIS A 338 18.78 -1.45 10.69
CA HIS A 338 17.89 -1.70 9.56
C HIS A 338 16.41 -1.48 9.89
N SER A 339 15.69 -0.76 9.02
CA SER A 339 14.27 -0.41 9.22
C SER A 339 13.26 -1.54 9.01
N GLY A 340 13.74 -2.78 8.88
CA GLY A 340 12.96 -3.94 8.45
C GLY A 340 13.02 -4.22 6.95
N LEU A 341 12.98 -5.49 6.57
CA LEU A 341 12.78 -5.94 5.19
C LEU A 341 11.29 -6.14 4.93
N ARG A 342 10.82 -5.75 3.73
CA ARG A 342 9.40 -5.80 3.36
C ARG A 342 9.14 -7.04 2.48
N PRO A 343 8.46 -8.07 2.95
CA PRO A 343 8.00 -9.14 2.08
C PRO A 343 6.73 -8.75 1.31
N PRO A 344 6.34 -9.52 0.28
CA PRO A 344 5.00 -9.46 -0.29
C PRO A 344 3.94 -9.81 0.77
N ILE A 345 2.66 -9.56 0.43
CA ILE A 345 1.50 -9.70 1.33
C ILE A 345 1.50 -11.02 2.14
N PHE A 346 1.92 -12.14 1.54
CA PHE A 346 1.89 -13.46 2.20
C PHE A 346 3.19 -13.87 2.89
N GLY A 347 4.25 -13.06 2.84
CA GLY A 347 5.54 -13.48 3.40
C GLY A 347 5.56 -13.54 4.92
N GLU A 348 4.87 -12.63 5.61
CA GLU A 348 4.74 -12.71 7.08
C GLU A 348 3.92 -13.93 7.51
N MET A 349 2.88 -14.29 6.75
CA MET A 349 2.12 -15.53 6.99
C MET A 349 3.02 -16.76 6.89
N TYR A 350 3.92 -16.79 5.91
CA TYR A 350 4.89 -17.86 5.76
C TYR A 350 5.86 -17.93 6.94
N VAL A 351 6.42 -16.79 7.37
CA VAL A 351 7.34 -16.73 8.52
C VAL A 351 6.69 -17.26 9.81
N ASN A 352 5.39 -17.03 9.99
CA ASN A 352 4.68 -17.47 11.20
C ASN A 352 4.15 -18.89 11.13
N PHE A 353 3.68 -19.34 9.96
CA PHE A 353 2.83 -20.53 9.84
C PHE A 353 3.18 -21.42 8.64
N GLY A 354 4.26 -21.10 7.92
CA GLY A 354 4.69 -21.82 6.71
C GLY A 354 3.66 -21.79 5.59
N LEU A 355 3.73 -22.79 4.70
CA LEU A 355 2.79 -22.92 3.58
C LEU A 355 1.31 -23.01 4.02
N PRO A 356 0.92 -23.77 5.06
CA PRO A 356 -0.47 -23.83 5.50
C PRO A 356 -1.05 -22.45 5.82
N GLY A 357 -0.28 -21.59 6.49
CA GLY A 357 -0.71 -20.22 6.78
C GLY A 357 -0.88 -19.36 5.53
N VAL A 358 -0.01 -19.52 4.54
CA VAL A 358 -0.12 -18.82 3.25
C VAL A 358 -1.39 -19.24 2.50
N LEU A 359 -1.70 -20.54 2.47
CA LEU A 359 -2.89 -21.06 1.78
C LEU A 359 -4.18 -20.63 2.49
N ILE A 360 -4.27 -20.87 3.79
CA ILE A 360 -5.46 -20.54 4.60
C ILE A 360 -5.64 -19.02 4.69
N GLY A 361 -4.56 -18.31 5.03
CA GLY A 361 -4.56 -16.86 5.16
C GLY A 361 -4.84 -16.16 3.83
N GLY A 362 -4.25 -16.66 2.74
CA GLY A 362 -4.56 -16.19 1.38
C GLY A 362 -6.04 -16.35 1.04
N PHE A 363 -6.62 -17.53 1.31
CA PHE A 363 -8.04 -17.77 1.09
C PHE A 363 -8.94 -16.85 1.92
N ILE A 364 -8.69 -16.71 3.24
CA ILE A 364 -9.45 -15.83 4.13
C ILE A 364 -9.37 -14.37 3.65
N TYR A 365 -8.16 -13.90 3.35
CA TYR A 365 -7.92 -12.56 2.82
C TYR A 365 -8.70 -12.33 1.52
N GLY A 366 -8.67 -13.30 0.61
CA GLY A 366 -9.48 -13.30 -0.61
C GLY A 366 -10.98 -13.20 -0.36
N VAL A 367 -11.50 -13.94 0.63
CA VAL A 367 -12.92 -13.85 1.01
C VAL A 367 -13.27 -12.44 1.49
N LEU A 368 -12.44 -11.84 2.35
CA LEU A 368 -12.67 -10.50 2.90
C LEU A 368 -12.65 -9.43 1.79
N VAL A 369 -11.60 -9.43 0.97
CA VAL A 369 -11.45 -8.50 -0.16
C VAL A 369 -12.59 -8.68 -1.17
N GLY A 370 -12.93 -9.93 -1.51
CA GLY A 370 -14.02 -10.25 -2.44
C GLY A 370 -15.37 -9.74 -1.96
N ARG A 371 -15.64 -9.79 -0.65
CA ARG A 371 -16.86 -9.21 -0.05
C ARG A 371 -16.91 -7.69 -0.21
N VAL A 372 -15.80 -6.99 0.02
CA VAL A 372 -15.72 -5.53 -0.17
C VAL A 372 -15.93 -5.17 -1.64
N MET A 373 -15.25 -5.87 -2.56
CA MET A 373 -15.41 -5.65 -4.01
C MET A 373 -16.86 -5.82 -4.49
N HIS A 374 -17.53 -6.85 -3.96
CA HIS A 374 -18.93 -7.13 -4.30
C HIS A 374 -19.88 -6.07 -3.74
N TRP A 375 -19.64 -5.60 -2.51
CA TRP A 375 -20.39 -4.50 -1.91
C TRP A 375 -20.26 -3.21 -2.72
N ILE A 376 -19.04 -2.80 -3.10
CA ILE A 376 -18.81 -1.63 -3.97
C ILE A 376 -19.60 -1.79 -5.27
N THR A 377 -19.46 -2.94 -5.93
CA THR A 377 -20.13 -3.22 -7.20
C THR A 377 -21.65 -3.10 -7.08
N ARG A 378 -22.24 -3.75 -6.08
CA ARG A 378 -23.69 -3.72 -5.85
C ARG A 378 -24.19 -2.32 -5.58
N THR A 379 -23.52 -1.59 -4.69
CA THR A 379 -23.91 -0.24 -4.28
C THR A 379 -23.81 0.76 -5.43
N LEU A 380 -22.77 0.69 -6.26
CA LEU A 380 -22.63 1.55 -7.44
C LEU A 380 -23.72 1.30 -8.50
N ASN A 381 -24.18 0.05 -8.62
CA ASN A 381 -25.23 -0.36 -9.57
C ASN A 381 -26.66 -0.14 -9.05
N LEU A 382 -26.85 0.39 -7.83
CA LEU A 382 -28.19 0.75 -7.35
C LEU A 382 -28.84 1.81 -8.26
N PRO A 383 -30.17 1.78 -8.43
CA PRO A 383 -30.91 2.83 -9.14
C PRO A 383 -30.61 4.22 -8.55
N ASN A 384 -30.56 5.24 -9.41
CA ASN A 384 -30.34 6.62 -8.99
C ASN A 384 -31.59 7.15 -8.27
N THR A 385 -31.65 6.87 -6.97
CA THR A 385 -32.64 7.37 -6.03
C THR A 385 -31.98 8.43 -5.14
N PRO A 386 -32.76 9.35 -4.51
CA PRO A 386 -32.22 10.33 -3.57
C PRO A 386 -31.43 9.70 -2.42
N ASP A 387 -31.79 8.49 -2.01
CA ASP A 387 -31.14 7.73 -0.94
C ASP A 387 -29.90 6.96 -1.39
N LYS A 388 -29.55 7.03 -2.69
CA LYS A 388 -28.39 6.32 -3.22
C LYS A 388 -27.11 6.83 -2.55
N PRO A 389 -26.25 5.92 -2.04
CA PRO A 389 -24.97 6.31 -1.47
C PRO A 389 -24.09 7.13 -2.42
N VAL A 390 -23.38 8.12 -1.87
CA VAL A 390 -22.48 8.99 -2.64
C VAL A 390 -21.37 8.13 -3.24
N SER A 391 -21.43 7.94 -4.56
CA SER A 391 -20.71 6.86 -5.23
C SER A 391 -19.18 6.92 -5.08
N PRO A 392 -18.50 8.08 -5.15
CA PRO A 392 -17.08 8.16 -4.83
C PRO A 392 -16.76 7.75 -3.39
N VAL A 393 -17.61 8.09 -2.42
CA VAL A 393 -17.40 7.74 -1.00
C VAL A 393 -17.54 6.24 -0.77
N VAL A 394 -18.37 5.54 -1.55
CA VAL A 394 -18.46 4.07 -1.54
C VAL A 394 -17.13 3.44 -1.97
N VAL A 395 -16.52 3.93 -3.06
CA VAL A 395 -15.22 3.42 -3.51
C VAL A 395 -14.12 3.74 -2.50
N TRP A 396 -14.14 4.96 -1.92
CA TRP A 396 -13.19 5.34 -0.87
C TRP A 396 -13.34 4.46 0.39
N THR A 397 -14.57 4.14 0.80
CA THR A 397 -14.85 3.18 1.88
C THR A 397 -14.20 1.83 1.59
N GLY A 398 -14.23 1.39 0.33
CA GLY A 398 -13.52 0.20 -0.14
C GLY A 398 -12.02 0.24 0.12
N PHE A 399 -11.36 1.35 -0.20
CA PHE A 399 -9.93 1.55 0.07
C PHE A 399 -9.59 1.60 1.56
N VAL A 400 -10.42 2.26 2.37
CA VAL A 400 -10.27 2.27 3.83
C VAL A 400 -10.41 0.87 4.41
N MET A 401 -11.40 0.09 3.94
CA MET A 401 -11.55 -1.32 4.34
C MET A 401 -10.37 -2.17 3.90
N LEU A 402 -9.86 -1.95 2.68
CA LEU A 402 -8.67 -2.66 2.20
C LEU A 402 -7.47 -2.41 3.11
N GLN A 403 -7.24 -1.17 3.54
CA GLN A 403 -6.15 -0.85 4.46
C GLN A 403 -6.26 -1.59 5.81
N ILE A 404 -7.49 -1.73 6.33
CA ILE A 404 -7.76 -2.50 7.56
C ILE A 404 -7.47 -3.99 7.32
N ILE A 405 -7.96 -4.55 6.21
CA ILE A 405 -7.78 -5.96 5.86
C ILE A 405 -6.30 -6.26 5.60
N ASP A 406 -5.59 -5.39 4.88
CA ASP A 406 -4.16 -5.52 4.57
C ASP A 406 -3.33 -5.56 5.86
N SER A 407 -3.69 -4.72 6.83
CA SER A 407 -2.97 -4.66 8.11
C SER A 407 -3.14 -5.93 8.95
N VAL A 408 -4.28 -6.63 8.82
CA VAL A 408 -4.50 -7.93 9.47
C VAL A 408 -3.60 -9.02 8.90
N VAL A 409 -3.26 -8.93 7.61
CA VAL A 409 -2.39 -9.90 6.92
C VAL A 409 -0.92 -9.52 7.00
N PHE A 410 -0.62 -8.23 7.03
CA PHE A 410 0.72 -7.66 7.02
C PHE A 410 0.87 -6.63 8.14
N THR A 411 1.48 -7.06 9.24
CA THR A 411 1.47 -6.31 10.51
C THR A 411 2.38 -5.08 10.58
N PRO A 412 3.39 -4.89 9.71
CA PRO A 412 4.12 -3.61 9.68
C PRO A 412 3.22 -2.39 9.40
N ALA A 413 2.05 -2.59 8.80
CA ALA A 413 1.06 -1.54 8.56
C ALA A 413 0.09 -1.31 9.74
N PHE A 414 0.15 -2.14 10.80
CA PHE A 414 -0.86 -2.16 11.85
C PHE A 414 -0.98 -0.85 12.64
N PHE A 415 0.11 -0.10 12.77
CA PHE A 415 0.07 1.26 13.32
C PHE A 415 -0.96 2.15 12.59
N GLY A 416 -1.08 2.00 11.26
CA GLY A 416 -2.06 2.72 10.45
C GLY A 416 -3.51 2.40 10.82
N VAL A 417 -3.80 1.19 11.33
CA VAL A 417 -5.14 0.81 11.79
C VAL A 417 -5.56 1.63 13.00
N TYR A 418 -4.68 1.84 13.98
CA TYR A 418 -5.04 2.65 15.16
C TYR A 418 -5.30 4.11 14.79
N VAL A 419 -4.44 4.67 13.93
CA VAL A 419 -4.63 6.02 13.39
C VAL A 419 -5.98 6.11 12.68
N LEU A 420 -6.28 5.12 11.82
CA LEU A 420 -7.54 5.07 11.11
C LEU A 420 -8.75 4.91 12.05
N VAL A 421 -8.67 4.07 13.08
CA VAL A 421 -9.73 3.92 14.10
C VAL A 421 -9.97 5.25 14.83
N ALA A 422 -8.91 5.96 15.22
CA ALA A 422 -9.03 7.29 15.83
C ALA A 422 -9.68 8.30 14.88
N LEU A 423 -9.29 8.31 13.60
CA LEU A 423 -9.90 9.14 12.57
C LEU A 423 -11.37 8.77 12.33
N LEU A 424 -11.73 7.49 12.37
CA LEU A 424 -13.11 7.05 12.23
C LEU A 424 -13.95 7.48 13.44
N PHE A 425 -13.42 7.37 14.66
CA PHE A 425 -14.09 7.86 15.86
C PHE A 425 -14.33 9.37 15.80
N LEU A 426 -13.31 10.15 15.45
CA LEU A 426 -13.42 11.60 15.27
C LEU A 426 -14.43 11.95 14.16
N GLY A 427 -14.43 11.21 13.05
CA GLY A 427 -15.41 11.36 11.98
C GLY A 427 -16.85 11.09 12.44
N GLN A 428 -17.06 10.10 13.31
CA GLN A 428 -18.38 9.84 13.89
C GLN A 428 -18.84 10.97 14.80
N MET A 429 -17.93 11.54 15.60
CA MET A 429 -18.23 12.72 16.42
C MET A 429 -18.65 13.89 15.53
N LEU A 430 -17.91 14.15 14.46
CA LEU A 430 -18.27 15.19 13.47
C LEU A 430 -19.63 14.93 12.83
N ALA A 431 -19.92 13.69 12.45
CA ALA A 431 -21.20 13.32 11.87
C ALA A 431 -22.38 13.61 12.82
N ARG A 432 -22.21 13.34 14.12
CA ARG A 432 -23.22 13.62 15.15
C ARG A 432 -23.41 15.12 15.39
N ILE A 433 -22.33 15.90 15.42
CA ILE A 433 -22.39 17.36 15.59
C ILE A 433 -23.07 18.00 14.38
N GLY A 434 -22.75 17.53 13.17
CA GLY A 434 -23.38 17.99 11.93
C GLY A 434 -24.88 17.73 11.91
N ALA A 435 -25.32 16.53 12.33
CA ALA A 435 -26.75 16.17 12.35
C ALA A 435 -27.58 17.07 13.29
N ARG A 436 -27.03 17.51 14.42
CA ARG A 436 -27.71 18.39 15.38
C ARG A 436 -27.92 19.83 14.90
N ARG A 437 -27.23 20.26 13.83
CA ARG A 437 -27.42 21.61 13.26
C ARG A 437 -28.59 21.70 12.28
N TRP A 438 -29.16 20.56 11.89
CA TRP A 438 -30.24 20.46 10.90
C TRP A 438 -31.53 19.85 11.46
N ALA A 439 -31.52 19.40 12.71
CA ALA A 439 -32.69 19.04 13.50
C ALA A 439 -33.00 20.20 14.45
#